data_AF-A0A7M3LSX3-F1
#
_entry.id   AF-A0A7M3LSX3-F1
#
_cell.length_a   1.000
_cell.length_b   1.000
_cell.length_c   1.000
_cell.angle_alpha   90.00
_cell.angle_beta   90.00
_cell.angle_gamma   90.00
#
_symmetry.space_group_name_H-M   'P 1'
#
loop_
_entity.id
_entity.type
_entity.pdbx_description
1 polymer ?
#
loop_
_entity_poly.entity_id
_entity_poly.type
_entity_poly.pdbx_seq_one_letter_code
_entity_poly.pdbx_strand_id
1 'polypeptide(L)'
;MILPPRRRGRAAVVAALFLTFAAAGCSDAGDAAIGTVNYQTKHHHGTITNPTTDGCHVLHPDGALEVENDTSADILLFTDPGCRQPKGTEVTYLATTLSDNPAPGAGAWHSFSIVK
;
A
#
# COMPACT_ATOMS: atom_id res chain seq x y z
N MET A 1 38.37 34.52 -9.51
CA MET A 1 38.83 33.69 -10.66
C MET A 1 37.67 33.52 -11.63
N ILE A 2 37.66 34.22 -12.76
CA ILE A 2 36.55 34.23 -13.73
C ILE A 2 36.76 33.08 -14.71
N LEU A 3 35.89 32.06 -14.66
CA LEU A 3 35.99 30.90 -15.54
C LEU A 3 35.76 31.30 -17.00
N PRO A 4 36.63 30.91 -17.96
CA PRO A 4 36.47 31.27 -19.38
C PRO A 4 35.14 30.76 -19.96
N PRO A 5 34.56 31.43 -20.97
CA PRO A 5 33.20 31.18 -21.45
C PRO A 5 32.95 29.73 -21.90
N ARG A 6 33.98 29.08 -22.47
CA ARG A 6 33.94 27.65 -22.84
C ARG A 6 33.81 26.69 -21.65
N ARG A 7 34.36 27.06 -20.47
CA ARG A 7 34.21 26.27 -19.23
C ARG A 7 32.87 26.49 -18.55
N ARG A 8 32.27 27.68 -18.69
CA ARG A 8 30.90 27.97 -18.19
C ARG A 8 29.83 27.14 -18.92
N GLY A 9 29.93 27.02 -20.24
CA GLY A 9 29.01 26.18 -21.02
C GLY A 9 29.10 24.70 -20.64
N ARG A 10 30.32 24.17 -20.42
CA ARG A 10 30.51 22.78 -19.98
C ARG A 10 29.97 22.53 -18.57
N ALA A 11 30.19 23.47 -17.64
CA ALA A 11 29.66 23.37 -16.29
C ALA A 11 28.12 23.39 -16.27
N ALA A 12 27.50 24.23 -17.12
CA ALA A 12 26.05 24.28 -17.25
C ALA A 12 25.46 22.97 -17.81
N VAL A 13 26.11 22.36 -18.80
CA VAL A 13 25.68 21.07 -19.36
C VAL A 13 25.78 19.95 -18.33
N VAL A 14 26.88 19.89 -17.57
CA VAL A 14 27.05 18.88 -16.52
C VAL A 14 26.00 19.08 -15.42
N ALA A 15 25.76 20.32 -14.98
CA ALA A 15 24.73 20.62 -13.99
C ALA A 15 23.32 20.23 -14.49
N ALA A 16 23.00 20.52 -15.75
CA ALA A 16 21.72 20.13 -16.35
C ALA A 16 21.55 18.61 -16.43
N LEU A 17 22.60 17.87 -16.80
CA LEU A 17 22.58 16.41 -16.81
C LEU A 17 22.36 15.82 -15.41
N PHE A 18 23.07 16.32 -14.39
CA PHE A 18 22.84 15.90 -13.01
C PHE A 18 21.42 16.24 -12.53
N LEU A 19 20.87 17.39 -12.91
CA LEU A 19 19.49 17.75 -12.59
C LEU A 19 18.48 16.76 -13.20
N THR A 20 18.68 16.34 -14.46
CA THR A 20 17.80 15.37 -15.12
C THR A 20 17.87 13.98 -14.50
N PHE A 21 19.06 13.52 -14.09
CA PHE A 21 19.22 12.25 -13.39
C PHE A 21 18.62 12.28 -11.98
N ALA A 22 18.72 13.41 -11.27
CA ALA A 22 18.07 13.58 -9.98
C ALA A 22 16.53 13.57 -10.10
N ALA A 23 15.97 14.12 -11.17
CA ALA A 23 14.52 14.14 -11.40
C ALA A 23 13.94 12.75 -11.78
N ALA A 24 14.72 11.86 -12.39
CA ALA A 24 14.27 10.54 -12.80
C ALA A 24 14.23 9.50 -11.65
N GLY A 25 14.74 9.84 -10.46
CA GLY A 25 14.82 8.92 -9.32
C GLY A 25 13.50 8.67 -8.57
N CYS A 26 12.46 9.47 -8.84
CA CYS A 26 11.13 9.32 -8.21
C CYS A 26 10.10 8.68 -9.15
N SER A 27 10.53 8.22 -10.32
CA SER A 27 9.62 7.64 -11.32
C SER A 27 9.44 6.14 -11.04
N ASP A 28 8.23 5.82 -10.59
CA ASP A 28 7.58 4.51 -10.76
C ASP A 28 7.83 3.39 -9.73
N ALA A 29 7.82 3.72 -8.44
CA ALA A 29 7.58 2.73 -7.37
C ALA A 29 6.07 2.48 -7.12
N GLY A 30 5.21 2.74 -8.11
CA GLY A 30 3.83 3.21 -7.92
C GLY A 30 2.74 2.17 -7.62
N ASP A 31 3.01 0.87 -7.77
CA ASP A 31 1.91 -0.10 -7.75
C ASP A 31 1.76 -0.88 -6.45
N ALA A 32 2.48 -0.50 -5.38
CA ALA A 32 2.40 -1.16 -4.08
C ALA A 32 2.33 -0.17 -2.91
N ALA A 33 1.45 -0.46 -1.94
CA ALA A 33 1.40 0.28 -0.69
C ALA A 33 2.56 -0.15 0.21
N ILE A 34 3.50 0.76 0.47
CA ILE A 34 4.69 0.47 1.28
C ILE A 34 4.28 0.12 2.70
N GLY A 35 4.74 -1.02 3.23
CA GLY A 35 4.51 -1.46 4.60
C GLY A 35 3.94 -2.87 4.69
N THR A 36 3.18 -3.16 5.74
CA THR A 36 2.62 -4.50 5.99
C THR A 36 1.15 -4.46 6.37
N VAL A 37 0.39 -5.45 5.91
CA VAL A 37 -0.90 -5.81 6.51
C VAL A 37 -0.69 -7.08 7.32
N ASN A 38 -0.88 -6.98 8.63
CA ASN A 38 -0.79 -8.12 9.54
C ASN A 38 -2.19 -8.60 9.88
N TYR A 39 -2.39 -9.91 10.00
CA TYR A 39 -3.68 -10.46 10.37
C TYR A 39 -3.54 -11.68 11.27
N GLN A 40 -4.54 -11.88 12.12
CA GLN A 40 -4.62 -13.03 13.01
C GLN A 40 -5.91 -13.80 12.77
N THR A 41 -5.80 -15.12 12.72
CA THR A 41 -6.92 -16.06 12.75
C THR A 41 -6.89 -16.83 14.07
N LYS A 42 -7.82 -17.77 14.26
CA LYS A 42 -7.82 -18.63 15.46
C LYS A 42 -6.51 -19.42 15.67
N HIS A 43 -5.80 -19.76 14.59
CA HIS A 43 -4.68 -20.71 14.63
C HIS A 43 -3.44 -20.24 13.87
N HIS A 44 -3.49 -19.07 13.24
CA HIS A 44 -2.44 -18.61 12.33
C HIS A 44 -2.34 -17.08 12.34
N HIS A 45 -1.11 -16.60 12.25
CA HIS A 45 -0.75 -15.19 12.06
C HIS A 45 -0.10 -15.06 10.69
N GLY A 46 -0.57 -14.12 9.88
CA GLY A 46 -0.01 -13.86 8.56
C GLY A 46 0.35 -12.40 8.36
N THR A 47 1.27 -12.18 7.43
CA THR A 47 1.76 -10.85 7.05
C THR A 47 1.81 -10.77 5.53
N ILE A 48 1.22 -9.71 4.98
CA ILE A 48 1.30 -9.36 3.56
C ILE A 48 2.15 -8.09 3.46
N THR A 49 3.29 -8.18 2.80
CA THR A 49 4.26 -7.08 2.65
C THR A 49 4.10 -6.40 1.31
N ASN A 50 4.08 -5.07 1.32
CA ASN A 50 3.97 -4.22 0.15
C ASN A 50 2.85 -4.67 -0.82
N PRO A 51 1.59 -4.79 -0.35
CA PRO A 51 0.50 -5.25 -1.20
C PRO A 51 0.32 -4.32 -2.40
N THR A 52 -0.05 -4.88 -3.55
CA THR A 52 -0.32 -4.07 -4.73
C THR A 52 -1.51 -3.12 -4.50
N THR A 53 -1.42 -1.88 -4.98
CA THR A 53 -2.48 -0.86 -4.90
C THR A 53 -3.73 -1.28 -5.70
N ASP A 54 -3.53 -2.13 -6.71
CA ASP A 54 -4.59 -2.75 -7.48
C ASP A 54 -4.88 -4.18 -7.03
N GLY A 55 -6.16 -4.55 -7.15
CA GLY A 55 -6.63 -5.91 -6.96
C GLY A 55 -7.28 -6.19 -5.62
N CYS A 56 -7.47 -7.48 -5.37
CA CYS A 56 -8.03 -8.03 -4.15
C CYS A 56 -7.00 -8.93 -3.48
N HIS A 57 -6.78 -8.72 -2.19
CA HIS A 57 -5.82 -9.46 -1.40
C HIS A 57 -6.56 -10.41 -0.47
N VAL A 58 -6.40 -11.70 -0.71
CA VAL A 58 -7.06 -12.76 0.06
C VAL A 58 -6.30 -12.98 1.36
N LEU A 59 -7.03 -12.95 2.49
CA LEU A 59 -6.50 -13.34 3.80
C LEU A 59 -6.60 -14.87 3.96
N HIS A 60 -6.26 -15.38 5.14
CA HIS A 60 -6.34 -16.82 5.36
C HIS A 60 -7.78 -17.35 5.25
N PRO A 61 -8.00 -18.57 4.69
CA PRO A 61 -9.35 -19.14 4.50
C PRO A 61 -10.19 -19.25 5.77
N ASP A 62 -9.57 -19.43 6.94
CA ASP A 62 -10.25 -19.48 8.24
C ASP A 62 -10.86 -18.13 8.68
N GLY A 63 -10.50 -17.04 7.99
CA GLY A 63 -10.92 -15.69 8.29
C GLY A 63 -10.10 -15.04 9.41
N ALA A 64 -9.74 -13.78 9.21
CA ALA A 64 -9.05 -12.96 10.18
C ALA A 64 -10.02 -12.36 11.20
N LEU A 65 -9.62 -12.43 12.47
CA LEU A 65 -10.32 -11.88 13.63
C LEU A 65 -9.68 -10.58 14.12
N GLU A 66 -8.52 -10.24 13.58
CA GLU A 66 -7.81 -8.98 13.77
C GLU A 66 -7.03 -8.70 12.50
N VAL A 67 -7.09 -7.47 12.01
CA VAL A 67 -6.27 -6.96 10.89
C VAL A 67 -5.64 -5.65 11.32
N GLU A 68 -4.35 -5.50 11.10
CA GLU A 68 -3.56 -4.30 11.36
C GLU A 68 -2.98 -3.79 10.05
N ASN A 69 -3.18 -2.50 9.78
CA ASN A 69 -2.72 -1.85 8.56
C ASN A 69 -1.51 -0.96 8.85
N ASP A 70 -0.31 -1.53 8.74
CA ASP A 70 0.95 -0.79 8.81
C ASP A 70 1.46 -0.38 7.41
N THR A 71 0.56 -0.28 6.43
CA THR A 71 0.90 0.24 5.11
C THR A 71 0.74 1.75 5.05
N SER A 72 1.35 2.36 4.03
CA SER A 72 1.24 3.79 3.72
C SER A 72 -0.09 4.19 3.05
N ALA A 73 -1.03 3.25 2.93
CA ALA A 73 -2.33 3.48 2.31
C ALA A 73 -3.45 2.87 3.16
N ASP A 74 -4.65 3.42 3.04
CA ASP A 74 -5.82 2.90 3.72
C ASP A 74 -6.39 1.68 2.97
N ILE A 75 -7.09 0.80 3.70
CA ILE A 75 -7.69 -0.41 3.13
C ILE A 75 -9.19 -0.50 3.41
N LEU A 76 -9.88 -1.27 2.58
CA LEU A 76 -11.24 -1.74 2.80
C LEU A 76 -11.18 -3.23 3.13
N LEU A 77 -11.82 -3.63 4.23
CA LEU A 77 -11.94 -5.02 4.67
C LEU A 77 -13.28 -5.60 4.21
N PHE A 78 -13.24 -6.87 3.78
CA PHE A 78 -14.40 -7.60 3.29
C PHE A 78 -14.53 -8.94 4.01
N THR A 79 -15.77 -9.31 4.33
CA THR A 79 -16.13 -10.65 4.83
C THR A 79 -16.23 -11.69 3.70
N ASP A 80 -16.17 -11.27 2.44
CA ASP A 80 -16.05 -12.13 1.27
C ASP A 80 -14.57 -12.29 0.88
N PRO A 81 -14.11 -13.46 0.41
CA PRO A 81 -12.73 -13.64 -0.05
C PRO A 81 -12.41 -12.94 -1.39
N GLY A 82 -13.38 -12.41 -2.12
CA GLY A 82 -13.19 -11.83 -3.46
C GLY A 82 -13.26 -10.31 -3.52
N CYS A 83 -13.16 -9.59 -2.40
CA CYS A 83 -13.34 -8.14 -2.30
C CYS A 83 -14.63 -7.66 -2.97
N ARG A 84 -15.67 -8.50 -2.93
CA ARG A 84 -16.98 -8.14 -3.45
C ARG A 84 -17.74 -7.48 -2.33
N GLN A 85 -18.45 -6.42 -2.68
CA GLN A 85 -19.46 -5.82 -1.82
C GLN A 85 -20.84 -6.22 -2.37
N PRO A 86 -21.45 -7.33 -1.89
CA PRO A 86 -22.85 -7.58 -2.17
C PRO A 86 -23.70 -6.39 -1.69
N LYS A 87 -24.81 -6.13 -2.38
CA LYS A 87 -25.73 -5.05 -1.98
C LYS A 87 -26.18 -5.26 -0.53
N GLY A 88 -25.93 -4.26 0.31
CA GLY A 88 -26.30 -4.30 1.74
C GLY A 88 -25.25 -4.95 2.64
N THR A 89 -24.09 -5.36 2.12
CA THR A 89 -22.96 -5.79 2.95
C THR A 89 -22.08 -4.59 3.28
N GLU A 90 -21.81 -4.42 4.57
CA GLU A 90 -20.94 -3.39 5.09
C GLU A 90 -19.47 -3.74 4.78
N VAL A 91 -18.71 -2.73 4.33
CA VAL A 91 -17.26 -2.79 4.19
C VAL A 91 -16.67 -1.95 5.30
N THR A 92 -15.60 -2.43 5.92
CA THR A 92 -14.92 -1.67 6.97
C THR A 92 -13.73 -0.95 6.38
N TYR A 93 -13.72 0.37 6.51
CA TYR A 93 -12.55 1.17 6.20
C TYR A 93 -11.56 1.11 7.35
N LEU A 94 -10.30 0.79 7.05
CA LEU A 94 -9.22 0.73 8.01
C LEU A 94 -8.07 1.64 7.56
N ALA A 95 -7.90 2.74 8.29
CA ALA A 95 -6.86 3.71 7.99
C ALA A 95 -5.45 3.15 8.29
N THR A 96 -4.45 3.81 7.71
CA THR A 96 -3.04 3.62 8.01
C THR A 96 -2.76 3.67 9.52
N THR A 97 -1.94 2.75 10.02
CA THR A 97 -1.54 2.53 11.43
C THR A 97 -2.66 2.13 12.40
N LEU A 98 -3.85 1.80 11.89
CA LEU A 98 -4.95 1.30 12.71
C LEU A 98 -5.11 -0.21 12.59
N SER A 99 -5.80 -0.78 13.57
CA SER A 99 -6.29 -2.17 13.53
C SER A 99 -7.81 -2.23 13.68
N ASP A 100 -8.39 -3.32 13.19
CA ASP A 100 -9.82 -3.62 13.33
C ASP A 100 -10.06 -5.09 13.68
N ASN A 101 -11.02 -5.29 14.59
CA ASN A 101 -11.56 -6.60 14.95
C ASN A 101 -13.03 -6.64 14.54
N PRO A 102 -13.50 -7.70 13.85
CA PRO A 102 -14.89 -7.79 13.46
C PRO A 102 -15.83 -7.70 14.66
N ALA A 103 -16.90 -6.92 14.52
CA ALA A 103 -17.92 -6.82 15.55
C ALA A 103 -18.58 -8.21 15.81
N PRO A 104 -19.06 -8.47 17.05
CA PRO A 104 -19.75 -9.72 17.35
C PRO A 104 -20.90 -10.01 16.38
N GLY A 105 -20.82 -11.14 15.67
CA GLY A 105 -21.83 -11.56 14.70
C GLY A 105 -21.64 -11.06 13.26
N ALA A 106 -20.65 -10.21 12.98
CA ALA A 106 -20.39 -9.67 11.63
C ALA A 106 -19.70 -10.69 10.68
N GLY A 107 -19.03 -11.71 11.23
CA GLY A 107 -18.20 -12.64 10.47
C GLY A 107 -16.73 -12.20 10.44
N ALA A 108 -15.84 -13.08 9.98
CA ALA A 108 -14.40 -12.79 9.92
C ALA A 108 -14.04 -12.03 8.63
N TRP A 109 -12.89 -11.34 8.65
CA TRP A 109 -12.34 -10.69 7.45
C TRP A 109 -11.66 -11.74 6.56
N HIS A 110 -12.03 -11.78 5.28
CA HIS A 110 -11.51 -12.77 4.33
C HIS A 110 -10.70 -12.15 3.20
N SER A 111 -10.85 -10.86 2.93
CA SER A 111 -10.01 -10.15 1.96
C SER A 111 -9.95 -8.65 2.25
N PHE A 112 -9.01 -7.96 1.60
CA PHE A 112 -8.93 -6.50 1.60
C PHE A 112 -8.54 -5.93 0.23
N SER A 113 -8.86 -4.66 0.01
CA SER A 113 -8.37 -3.87 -1.13
C SER A 113 -7.82 -2.53 -0.67
N ILE A 114 -6.90 -1.95 -1.42
CA ILE A 114 -6.38 -0.61 -1.17
C ILE A 114 -7.41 0.43 -1.63
N VAL A 115 -7.59 1.49 -0.83
CA VAL A 115 -8.46 2.63 -1.17
C VAL A 115 -7.81 3.44 -2.31
N LYS A 116 -8.61 3.81 -3.32
CA LYS A 116 -8.19 4.62 -4.47
C LYS A 116 -8.63 6.07 -4.35
#